data_AF-A0A9X7NQV7-F1
#
_entry.id   AF-A0A9X7NQV7-F1
#
_cell.length_a   1.000
_cell.length_b   1.000
_cell.length_c   1.000
_cell.angle_alpha   90.00
_cell.angle_beta   90.00
_cell.angle_gamma   90.00
#
_symmetry.space_group_name_H-M   'P 1'
#
loop_
_entity.id
_entity.type
_entity.pdbx_description
1 polymer ?
#
loop_
_entity_poly.entity_id
_entity_poly.type
_entity_poly.pdbx_seq_one_letter_code
_entity_poly.pdbx_strand_id
1 'polypeptide(L)' 'MNVRSFRNAVAILHNLSLWELEEAGVIARGNSKAWSRFNDDITTFILKLGDKQLEALWGLVQARQPDQYKEAG' A
#
# COMPACT_ATOMS: atom_id res chain seq x y z
N MET A 1 -0.87 15.88 1.44
CA MET A 1 -2.11 15.10 1.22
C MET A 1 -3.35 15.93 1.57
N ASN A 2 -4.44 15.86 0.79
CA ASN A 2 -5.74 16.49 1.09
C ASN A 2 -6.80 15.42 1.43
N VAL A 3 -8.01 15.82 1.83
CA VAL A 3 -9.05 14.86 2.26
C VAL A 3 -9.44 13.86 1.17
N ARG A 4 -9.43 14.28 -0.10
CA ARG A 4 -9.77 13.40 -1.23
C ARG A 4 -8.64 12.41 -1.49
N SER A 5 -7.39 12.87 -1.47
CA SER A 5 -6.23 11.98 -1.69
C SER A 5 -5.99 11.02 -0.53
N PHE A 6 -6.31 11.41 0.70
CA PHE A 6 -6.38 10.50 1.85
C PHE A 6 -7.42 9.39 1.66
N ARG A 7 -8.68 9.76 1.36
CA ARG A 7 -9.74 8.77 1.10
C ARG A 7 -9.36 7.83 -0.04
N ASN A 8 -8.76 8.36 -1.11
CA ASN A 8 -8.31 7.56 -2.24
C ASN A 8 -7.18 6.60 -1.82
N ALA A 9 -6.24 7.02 -0.98
CA ALA A 9 -5.18 6.15 -0.49
C ALA A 9 -5.77 4.94 0.26
N VAL A 10 -6.75 5.17 1.14
CA VAL A 10 -7.47 4.08 1.84
C VAL A 10 -8.18 3.17 0.84
N ALA A 11 -8.91 3.74 -0.13
CA ALA A 11 -9.59 2.94 -1.15
C ALA A 11 -8.59 2.11 -1.99
N ILE A 12 -7.45 2.69 -2.37
CA ILE A 12 -6.41 2.01 -3.14
C ILE A 12 -5.86 0.83 -2.34
N LEU A 13 -5.51 1.05 -1.06
CA LEU A 13 -5.00 0.00 -0.17
C LEU A 13 -5.94 -1.21 -0.11
N HIS A 14 -7.25 -0.99 0.05
CA HIS A 14 -8.25 -2.07 0.07
C HIS A 14 -8.46 -2.77 -1.28
N ASN A 15 -7.93 -2.22 -2.38
CA ASN A 15 -8.01 -2.81 -3.72
C ASN A 15 -6.65 -3.31 -4.23
N LEU A 16 -5.60 -3.33 -3.39
CA LEU A 16 -4.34 -3.98 -3.74
C LEU A 16 -4.48 -5.50 -3.60
N SER A 17 -3.96 -6.22 -4.58
CA SER A 17 -3.89 -7.67 -4.58
C SER A 17 -2.57 -8.17 -3.98
N LEU A 18 -2.56 -9.44 -3.57
CA LEU A 18 -1.34 -10.10 -3.08
C LEU A 18 -0.20 -10.02 -4.09
N TRP A 19 -0.48 -10.27 -5.37
CA TRP A 19 0.54 -10.27 -6.42
C TRP A 19 1.23 -8.91 -6.56
N GLU A 20 0.47 -7.81 -6.48
CA GLU A 20 1.02 -6.44 -6.55
C GLU A 20 1.91 -6.11 -5.35
N LEU A 21 1.52 -6.57 -4.16
CA LEU A 21 2.33 -6.41 -2.95
C LEU A 21 3.61 -7.24 -3.00
N GLU A 22 3.56 -8.44 -3.61
CA GLU A 22 4.72 -9.30 -3.80
C GLU A 22 5.68 -8.75 -4.87
N GLU A 23 5.15 -8.26 -5.99
CA GLU A 23 5.94 -7.67 -7.08
C GLU A 23 6.65 -6.39 -6.64
N ALA A 24 5.95 -5.53 -5.89
CA ALA A 24 6.54 -4.31 -5.32
C ALA A 24 7.51 -4.58 -4.15
N GLY A 25 7.60 -5.83 -3.65
CA GLY A 25 8.46 -6.18 -2.53
C GLY A 25 7.95 -5.70 -1.17
N VAL A 26 6.67 -5.33 -1.06
CA VAL A 26 6.01 -5.01 0.22
C VAL A 26 5.86 -6.29 1.05
N ILE A 27 5.49 -7.39 0.39
CA ILE A 27 5.35 -8.73 0.98
C ILE A 27 6.32 -9.68 0.28
N ALA A 28 6.98 -10.56 1.04
CA ALA A 28 7.79 -11.63 0.47
C ALA A 28 6.90 -12.68 -0.22
N ARG A 29 7.31 -13.20 -1.38
CA ARG A 29 6.56 -14.22 -2.13
C ARG A 29 6.19 -15.42 -1.26
N GLY A 30 4.92 -15.80 -1.30
CA GLY A 30 4.37 -16.94 -0.55
C GLY A 30 4.11 -16.66 0.93
N ASN A 31 4.26 -15.42 1.41
CA ASN A 31 3.99 -15.06 2.80
C ASN A 31 2.49 -14.81 3.04
N SER A 32 1.72 -15.89 3.11
CA SER A 32 0.27 -15.88 3.36
C SER A 32 -0.11 -15.21 4.70
N LYS A 33 0.77 -15.24 5.70
CA LYS A 33 0.55 -14.59 7.00
C LYS A 33 0.60 -13.07 6.91
N ALA A 34 1.50 -12.52 6.09
CA ALA A 34 1.56 -11.10 5.81
C ALA A 34 0.34 -10.65 5.00
N TRP A 35 -0.09 -11.47 4.02
CA TRP A 35 -1.30 -11.23 3.25
C TRP A 35 -2.56 -11.18 4.12
N SER A 36 -2.75 -12.16 5.02
CA SER A 36 -3.89 -12.12 5.96
C SER A 36 -3.82 -10.88 6.86
N ARG A 37 -2.65 -10.51 7.39
CA ARG A 37 -2.50 -9.26 8.16
C ARG A 37 -2.95 -8.03 7.36
N PHE A 38 -2.54 -7.94 6.10
CA PHE A 38 -2.89 -6.82 5.24
C PHE A 38 -4.40 -6.66 5.07
N ASN A 39 -5.15 -7.78 5.00
CA ASN A 39 -6.60 -7.75 4.84
C ASN A 39 -7.35 -7.57 6.17
N ASP A 40 -6.89 -8.24 7.22
CA ASP A 40 -7.61 -8.33 8.50
C ASP A 40 -7.24 -7.21 9.48
N ASP A 41 -6.01 -6.68 9.39
CA ASP A 41 -5.46 -5.65 10.27
C ASP A 41 -4.38 -4.82 9.55
N ILE A 42 -4.84 -4.04 8.56
CA ILE A 42 -3.98 -3.22 7.71
C ILE A 42 -3.17 -2.18 8.52
N THR A 43 -3.75 -1.68 9.61
CA THR A 43 -3.08 -0.71 10.48
C THR A 43 -1.84 -1.28 11.15
N THR A 44 -1.96 -2.46 11.77
CA THR A 44 -0.81 -3.14 12.37
C THR A 44 0.17 -3.62 11.30
N PHE A 45 -0.31 -4.01 10.12
CA PHE A 45 0.55 -4.34 8.99
C PHE A 45 1.47 -3.16 8.64
N ILE A 46 0.89 -1.98 8.36
CA ILE A 46 1.64 -0.77 7.98
C ILE A 46 2.63 -0.36 9.07
N LEU A 47 2.20 -0.33 10.35
CA LEU A 47 3.06 0.07 11.47
C LEU A 47 4.28 -0.83 11.69
N LYS A 48 4.26 -2.06 11.16
CA LYS A 48 5.35 -3.04 11.30
C LYS A 48 6.23 -3.17 10.06
N LEU A 49 5.91 -2.47 8.97
CA LEU A 49 6.76 -2.45 7.80
C LEU A 49 8.09 -1.75 8.10
N GLY A 50 9.18 -2.27 7.55
CA GLY A 50 10.43 -1.51 7.47
C GLY A 50 10.34 -0.44 6.37
N ASP A 51 11.23 0.55 6.43
CA ASP A 51 11.18 1.74 5.56
C ASP A 51 11.09 1.39 4.07
N LYS A 52 11.88 0.41 3.58
CA LYS A 52 11.84 -0.02 2.17
C LYS A 52 10.46 -0.57 1.74
N GLN A 53 9.79 -1.29 2.63
CA GLN A 53 8.47 -1.86 2.34
C GLN A 53 7.39 -0.79 2.41
N LEU A 54 7.55 0.17 3.32
CA LEU A 54 6.66 1.33 3.42
C LEU A 54 6.77 2.23 2.19
N GLU A 55 7.98 2.50 1.72
CA GLU A 55 8.23 3.22 0.46
C GLU A 55 7.61 2.50 -0.74
N ALA A 56 7.81 1.18 -0.86
CA ALA A 56 7.21 0.38 -1.92
C ALA A 56 5.67 0.41 -1.89
N LEU A 57 5.07 0.28 -0.69
CA LEU A 57 3.62 0.37 -0.52
C LEU A 57 3.11 1.76 -0.89
N TRP A 58 3.82 2.80 -0.47
CA TRP A 58 3.48 4.18 -0.82
C TRP A 58 3.59 4.42 -2.32
N GLY A 59 4.59 3.86 -2.99
CA GLY A 59 4.74 3.91 -4.44
C GLY A 59 3.53 3.33 -5.18
N LEU A 60 3.01 2.19 -4.72
CA LEU A 60 1.77 1.60 -5.26
C LEU A 60 0.56 2.54 -5.08
N VAL A 61 0.46 3.17 -3.91
CA VAL A 61 -0.60 4.15 -3.63
C VAL A 61 -0.47 5.36 -4.55
N GLN A 62 0.71 5.96 -4.66
CA GLN A 62 0.96 7.13 -5.50
C GLN A 62 0.71 6.84 -6.99
N ALA A 63 1.11 5.67 -7.48
CA ALA A 63 0.90 5.28 -8.89
C ALA A 63 -0.59 5.27 -9.28
N ARG A 64 -1.49 4.97 -8.32
CA ARG A 64 -2.95 4.90 -8.52
C ARG A 64 -3.71 6.14 -8.08
N GLN A 65 -3.06 7.11 -7.44
CA GLN A 65 -3.70 8.39 -7.18
C GLN A 65 -4.07 9.04 -8.52
N PRO A 66 -5.23 9.72 -8.63
CA PRO A 66 -5.52 10.55 -9.78
C PRO A 66 -4.45 11.64 -9.95
N ASP A 67 -4.10 12.01 -11.19
CA ASP A 67 -2.96 12.90 -11.48
C ASP A 67 -3.01 14.22 -10.71
N GLN A 68 -4.19 14.81 -10.54
CA GLN A 68 -4.42 16.03 -9.75
C GLN A 68 -4.09 15.91 -8.24
N TYR A 69 -3.81 14.70 -7.76
CA TYR A 69 -3.48 14.38 -6.37
C TYR A 69 -2.13 13.68 -6.21
N LYS A 70 -1.44 13.39 -7.32
CA LYS A 70 -0.06 12.91 -7.27
C LYS A 70 0.83 14.04 -6.77
N GLU A 71 1.79 13.70 -5.92
CA GLU A 71 2.81 14.67 -5.52
C GLU A 71 3.70 14.93 -6.74
N ALA A 72 4.03 16.20 -7.00
CA ALA A 72 4.99 16.53 -8.05
C ALA A 72 6.31 15.85 -7.69
N GLY A 73 6.73 14.91 -8.54
CA GLY A 73 7.98 14.16 -8.36
C GLY A 73 9.22 15.05 -8.41
#